data_AF-A0A7Z2VP89-F1
#
_entry.id   AF-A0A7Z2VP89-F1
#
_cell.length_a   1.000
_cell.length_b   1.000
_cell.length_c   1.000
_cell.angle_alpha   90.00
_cell.angle_beta   90.00
_cell.angle_gamma   90.00
#
_symmetry.space_group_name_H-M   'P 1'
#
loop_
_entity.id
_entity.type
_entity.pdbx_description
1 polymer ?
#
loop_
_entity_poly.entity_id
_entity_poly.type
_entity_poly.pdbx_seq_one_letter_code
_entity_poly.pdbx_strand_id
1 'polypeptide(L)'
;MQTMTGKVLFLGDSVTDDGKFISFIHSYLLLNKPECQVELINAGVSSETASGLSEPSHPFPRPCVHDRVDHILAEVMPEIVVVCYGMNDGIYYPLSEERFNAYKNGMKQLINKIHRHNSKAIVVTPPPFDAQSYQGELGQADEEEFSFLRPYAQYDEVLRTYSEWIMHEMDDYADQVIDLHRELSEDIVRRRQDHPAYQSGDGIHPNLNGHWVIARLLMKEIFRVSLERFGERILTDGLKLIEFIAERDRLTHNEIKEALGHTNPHKAELLPANELEAKVADLNRQIHRYIGQHNLVESVQEWHGYQRHDYFFQGYEVIVIKPLIPLDDRRWIWRMEFFGAFDEADREMASRGWHLVYIRMSDLYGGAEAVELMSEFHEQVVAKYELSDKPVLIGFSRGGLYALHYAAKYDKKVSMIYMDAPVIDIRSWPGGKGSGKVSRREWKECKRAFHLSEQSIEEYESILESAIARIANENIPMILVAGDSDDIVPYDENGQRIVDSYRNRNATFEVILKPGIGHHPHGLNPPDEIVRFITDHAR
;
A
#
# COMPACT_ATOMS: atom_id res chain seq x y z
N MET A 1 -18.97 -1.61 -6.20
CA MET A 1 -17.90 -0.75 -5.63
C MET A 1 -18.51 0.45 -4.90
N GLN A 2 -18.12 0.71 -3.65
CA GLN A 2 -18.28 2.06 -3.09
C GLN A 2 -17.42 3.00 -3.94
N THR A 3 -18.03 3.99 -4.59
CA THR A 3 -17.31 5.13 -5.12
C THR A 3 -16.55 5.76 -3.96
N MET A 4 -15.23 5.84 -4.05
CA MET A 4 -14.45 6.62 -3.11
C MET A 4 -14.91 8.07 -3.22
N THR A 5 -15.53 8.57 -2.16
CA THR A 5 -16.12 9.90 -2.07
C THR A 5 -15.67 10.50 -0.76
N GLY A 6 -15.41 11.79 -0.72
CA GLY A 6 -15.15 12.50 0.53
C GLY A 6 -13.91 13.38 0.47
N LYS A 7 -13.72 14.16 1.53
CA LYS A 7 -12.61 15.10 1.66
C LYS A 7 -11.51 14.50 2.52
N VAL A 8 -10.30 14.46 1.98
CA VAL A 8 -9.09 14.07 2.71
C VAL A 8 -8.25 15.31 2.93
N LEU A 9 -8.19 15.77 4.17
CA LEU A 9 -7.39 16.93 4.58
C LEU A 9 -6.00 16.46 5.04
N PHE A 10 -4.95 17.10 4.53
CA PHE A 10 -3.57 16.85 4.95
C PHE A 10 -3.06 18.01 5.81
N LEU A 11 -2.73 17.72 7.06
CA LEU A 11 -2.11 18.62 8.02
C LEU A 11 -0.67 18.18 8.27
N GLY A 12 0.27 19.10 8.14
CA GLY A 12 1.68 18.86 8.39
C GLY A 12 2.53 20.09 8.12
N ASP A 13 3.83 19.88 8.15
CA ASP A 13 4.83 20.94 8.00
C ASP A 13 5.21 21.19 6.52
N SER A 14 6.48 21.53 6.26
CA SER A 14 7.03 21.83 4.94
C SER A 14 6.92 20.67 3.95
N VAL A 15 7.00 19.41 4.40
CA VAL A 15 6.86 18.25 3.49
C VAL A 15 5.42 18.15 2.99
N THR A 16 4.45 18.49 3.85
CA THR A 16 3.04 18.55 3.48
C THR A 16 2.74 19.78 2.64
N ASP A 17 3.31 20.94 2.99
CA ASP A 17 3.16 22.19 2.22
C ASP A 17 3.68 22.05 0.78
N ASP A 18 4.82 21.37 0.57
CA ASP A 18 5.32 21.04 -0.77
C ASP A 18 4.35 20.14 -1.56
N GLY A 19 3.68 19.21 -0.87
CA GLY A 19 2.50 18.52 -1.40
C GLY A 19 2.72 17.56 -2.55
N LYS A 20 3.95 17.33 -3.02
CA LYS A 20 4.22 16.45 -4.19
C LYS A 20 3.69 15.03 -4.01
N PHE A 21 3.68 14.49 -2.78
CA PHE A 21 3.09 13.17 -2.52
C PHE A 21 1.57 13.16 -2.73
N ILE A 22 0.90 14.27 -2.43
CA ILE A 22 -0.54 14.46 -2.69
C ILE A 22 -0.77 14.51 -4.21
N SER A 23 0.11 15.18 -4.97
CA SER A 23 0.05 15.19 -6.43
C SER A 23 0.29 13.81 -7.05
N PHE A 24 1.12 12.95 -6.45
CA PHE A 24 1.22 11.54 -6.87
C PHE A 24 -0.10 10.78 -6.66
N ILE A 25 -0.76 10.96 -5.51
CA ILE A 25 -2.09 10.37 -5.23
C ILE A 25 -3.11 10.89 -6.24
N HIS A 26 -3.14 12.21 -6.48
CA HIS A 26 -4.02 12.85 -7.45
C HIS A 26 -3.80 12.28 -8.86
N SER A 27 -2.55 12.10 -9.27
CA SER A 27 -2.20 11.53 -10.58
C SER A 27 -2.69 10.11 -10.75
N TYR A 28 -2.57 9.29 -9.70
CA TYR A 28 -3.12 7.94 -9.71
C TYR A 28 -4.64 7.95 -9.85
N LEU A 29 -5.34 8.80 -9.09
CA LEU A 29 -6.80 8.90 -9.14
C LEU A 29 -7.26 9.35 -10.54
N LEU A 30 -6.61 10.35 -11.13
CA LEU A 30 -6.96 10.82 -12.48
C LEU A 30 -6.77 9.75 -13.56
N LEU A 31 -5.70 8.97 -13.47
CA LEU A 31 -5.38 7.95 -14.48
C LEU A 31 -6.23 6.69 -14.34
N ASN A 32 -6.48 6.25 -13.11
CA ASN A 32 -6.99 4.89 -12.86
C ASN A 32 -8.35 4.85 -12.16
N LYS A 33 -8.82 5.99 -11.65
CA LYS A 33 -10.10 6.16 -10.94
C LYS A 33 -10.77 7.50 -11.29
N PRO A 34 -10.92 7.88 -12.57
CA PRO A 34 -11.45 9.20 -12.94
C PRO A 34 -12.88 9.46 -12.45
N GLU A 35 -13.64 8.40 -12.12
CA GLU A 35 -14.96 8.47 -11.52
C GLU A 35 -14.97 8.73 -10.00
N CYS A 36 -13.81 8.66 -9.35
CA CYS A 36 -13.63 8.92 -7.93
C CYS A 36 -13.96 10.37 -7.59
N GLN A 37 -14.68 10.58 -6.49
CA GLN A 37 -15.06 11.91 -5.99
C GLN A 37 -14.34 12.21 -4.67
N VAL A 38 -13.05 11.90 -4.62
CA VAL A 38 -12.18 12.26 -3.50
C VAL A 38 -11.58 13.64 -3.75
N GLU A 39 -11.76 14.53 -2.79
CA GLU A 39 -11.13 15.84 -2.77
C GLU A 39 -9.89 15.79 -1.86
N LEU A 40 -8.71 15.99 -2.44
CA LEU A 40 -7.44 16.05 -1.71
C LEU A 40 -7.15 17.50 -1.34
N ILE A 41 -7.19 17.81 -0.04
CA ILE A 41 -7.05 19.17 0.47
C ILE A 41 -5.73 19.25 1.22
N ASN A 42 -4.75 19.89 0.60
CA ASN A 42 -3.51 20.20 1.27
C ASN A 42 -3.75 21.44 2.16
N ALA A 43 -3.35 21.35 3.42
CA ALA A 43 -3.35 22.48 4.34
C ALA A 43 -2.03 22.55 5.11
N GLY A 44 -0.96 21.91 4.62
CA GLY A 44 0.36 21.98 5.23
C GLY A 44 0.93 23.39 5.26
N VAL A 45 1.70 23.71 6.30
CA VAL A 45 2.38 25.02 6.45
C VAL A 45 3.84 24.77 6.78
N SER A 46 4.73 25.34 5.98
CA SER A 46 6.17 25.27 6.22
C SER A 46 6.55 25.72 7.65
N SER A 47 7.49 25.00 8.27
CA SER A 47 7.97 25.19 9.64
C SER A 47 6.97 24.90 10.77
N GLU A 48 5.74 24.48 10.48
CA GLU A 48 4.69 24.26 11.49
C GLU A 48 5.02 23.10 12.45
N THR A 49 4.57 23.24 13.68
CA THR A 49 4.69 22.24 14.75
C THR A 49 3.32 21.88 15.32
N ALA A 50 3.24 20.71 15.95
CA ALA A 50 2.19 20.37 16.89
C ALA A 50 2.58 20.76 18.33
N SER A 51 3.87 20.78 18.66
CA SER A 51 4.38 21.09 20.00
C SER A 51 4.25 22.56 20.40
N GLY A 52 4.17 23.47 19.43
CA GLY A 52 4.23 24.92 19.64
C GLY A 52 5.62 25.44 20.01
N LEU A 53 6.66 24.60 19.92
CA LEU A 53 8.03 24.97 20.23
C LEU A 53 8.71 25.71 19.06
N SER A 54 9.69 26.54 19.39
CA SER A 54 10.53 27.26 18.43
C SER A 54 11.93 27.43 19.01
N GLU A 55 12.97 27.14 18.23
CA GLU A 55 14.34 27.41 18.65
C GLU A 55 14.62 28.93 18.68
N PRO A 56 15.49 29.41 19.59
CA PRO A 56 15.79 30.84 19.71
C PRO A 56 16.37 31.47 18.44
N SER A 57 17.12 30.68 17.66
CA SER A 57 17.76 31.10 16.41
C SER A 57 16.81 31.07 15.21
N HIS A 58 15.57 30.58 15.36
CA HIS A 58 14.60 30.58 14.27
C HIS A 58 14.21 32.04 13.92
N PRO A 59 14.13 32.44 12.64
CA PRO A 59 13.91 33.84 12.26
C PRO A 59 12.59 34.47 12.74
N PHE A 60 11.63 33.64 13.16
CA PHE A 60 10.32 34.01 13.69
C PHE A 60 9.79 32.86 14.56
N PRO A 61 8.82 33.07 15.46
CA PRO A 61 8.19 31.95 16.17
C PRO A 61 7.58 30.96 15.19
N ARG A 62 7.95 29.68 15.30
CA ARG A 62 7.38 28.63 14.43
C ARG A 62 5.84 28.64 14.50
N PRO A 63 5.16 28.47 13.35
CA PRO A 63 3.71 28.32 13.35
C PRO A 63 3.29 27.06 14.12
N CYS A 64 2.09 27.09 14.69
CA CYS A 64 1.52 25.97 15.43
C CYS A 64 0.14 25.62 14.86
N VAL A 65 -0.06 24.33 14.55
CA VAL A 65 -1.33 23.84 14.01
C VAL A 65 -2.53 24.17 14.90
N HIS A 66 -2.31 24.26 16.21
CA HIS A 66 -3.37 24.55 17.19
C HIS A 66 -3.95 25.96 17.07
N ASP A 67 -3.25 26.89 16.44
CA ASP A 67 -3.72 28.27 16.23
C ASP A 67 -4.83 28.34 15.17
N ARG A 68 -4.92 27.33 14.29
CA ARG A 68 -5.80 27.37 13.12
C ARG A 68 -6.67 26.13 12.91
N VAL A 69 -6.33 24.98 13.51
CA VAL A 69 -7.00 23.70 13.21
C VAL A 69 -8.52 23.72 13.42
N ASP A 70 -9.04 24.39 14.46
CA ASP A 70 -10.48 24.43 14.70
C ASP A 70 -11.23 25.18 13.59
N HIS A 71 -10.62 26.24 13.05
CA HIS A 71 -11.16 26.95 11.90
C HIS A 71 -11.08 26.10 10.63
N ILE A 72 -9.94 25.44 10.39
CA ILE A 72 -9.77 24.54 9.23
C ILE A 72 -10.83 23.44 9.23
N LEU A 73 -11.03 22.77 10.36
CA LEU A 73 -11.99 21.67 10.47
C LEU A 73 -13.43 22.16 10.25
N ALA A 74 -13.78 23.36 10.75
CA ALA A 74 -15.09 23.95 10.57
C ALA A 74 -15.38 24.36 9.12
N GLU A 75 -14.40 24.91 8.40
CA GLU A 75 -14.56 25.33 7.01
C GLU A 75 -14.52 24.15 6.03
N VAL A 76 -13.55 23.24 6.21
CA VAL A 76 -13.31 22.13 5.29
C VAL A 76 -14.33 21.01 5.48
N MET A 77 -14.69 20.72 6.74
CA MET A 77 -15.49 19.57 7.15
C MET A 77 -15.00 18.25 6.52
N PRO A 78 -13.75 17.83 6.79
CA PRO A 78 -13.16 16.66 6.16
C PRO A 78 -13.73 15.36 6.72
N GLU A 79 -13.75 14.29 5.90
CA GLU A 79 -14.06 12.95 6.42
C GLU A 79 -12.82 12.35 7.09
N ILE A 80 -11.66 12.53 6.48
CA ILE A 80 -10.36 12.03 6.94
C ILE A 80 -9.39 13.21 7.08
N VAL A 81 -8.66 13.24 8.18
CA VAL A 81 -7.54 14.15 8.40
C VAL A 81 -6.27 13.34 8.57
N VAL A 82 -5.36 13.47 7.63
CA VAL A 82 -4.02 12.89 7.67
C VAL A 82 -3.09 13.89 8.37
N VAL A 83 -2.43 13.45 9.44
CA VAL A 83 -1.61 14.29 10.31
C VAL A 83 -0.17 13.78 10.31
N CYS A 84 0.80 14.62 9.92
CA CYS A 84 2.23 14.30 9.97
C CYS A 84 3.02 15.48 10.57
N TYR A 85 3.46 15.32 11.82
CA TYR A 85 4.31 16.27 12.55
C TYR A 85 5.42 15.51 13.29
N GLY A 86 6.47 16.22 13.69
CA GLY A 86 7.58 15.66 14.45
C GLY A 86 8.95 16.22 14.03
N MET A 87 9.15 16.50 12.74
CA MET A 87 10.43 17.00 12.21
C MET A 87 10.83 18.32 12.87
N ASN A 88 9.91 19.28 12.96
CA ASN A 88 10.16 20.58 13.58
C ASN A 88 9.91 20.60 15.10
N ASP A 89 9.16 19.63 15.63
CA ASP A 89 8.66 19.64 17.01
C ASP A 89 9.75 19.43 18.07
N GLY A 90 10.79 18.67 17.72
CA GLY A 90 11.99 18.52 18.53
C GLY A 90 12.97 19.68 18.40
N ILE A 91 12.65 20.68 17.55
CA ILE A 91 13.45 21.87 17.23
C ILE A 91 14.91 21.59 16.89
N TYR A 92 15.21 20.37 16.40
CA TYR A 92 16.53 19.88 15.99
C TYR A 92 17.54 19.66 17.14
N TYR A 93 17.08 19.68 18.40
CA TYR A 93 17.89 19.40 19.58
C TYR A 93 17.95 17.90 19.89
N PRO A 94 18.91 17.44 20.72
CA PRO A 94 18.86 16.12 21.34
C PRO A 94 17.54 15.87 22.08
N LEU A 95 17.16 14.60 22.25
CA LEU A 95 15.94 14.24 22.96
C LEU A 95 15.92 14.84 24.38
N SER A 96 14.82 15.49 24.75
CA SER A 96 14.54 15.84 26.14
C SER A 96 13.11 15.48 26.49
N GLU A 97 12.88 15.17 27.77
CA GLU A 97 11.55 14.83 28.26
C GLU A 97 10.57 16.01 28.10
N GLU A 98 11.04 17.24 28.33
CA GLU A 98 10.24 18.45 28.16
C GLU A 98 9.73 18.62 26.73
N ARG A 99 10.64 18.60 25.73
CA ARG A 99 10.26 18.76 24.32
C ARG A 99 9.37 17.62 23.85
N PHE A 100 9.71 16.40 24.26
CA PHE A 100 8.91 15.24 23.92
C PHE A 100 7.50 15.31 24.55
N ASN A 101 7.36 15.76 25.79
CA ASN A 101 6.05 15.96 26.42
C ASN A 101 5.24 17.05 25.70
N ALA A 102 5.86 18.15 25.26
CA ALA A 102 5.19 19.16 24.45
C ALA A 102 4.63 18.56 23.14
N TYR A 103 5.45 17.80 22.42
CA TYR A 103 5.04 17.08 21.21
C TYR A 103 3.88 16.10 21.47
N LYS A 104 4.00 15.23 22.50
CA LYS A 104 2.96 14.26 22.86
C LYS A 104 1.63 14.94 23.18
N ASN A 105 1.67 16.04 23.92
CA ASN A 105 0.47 16.80 24.29
C ASN A 105 -0.16 17.47 23.06
N GLY A 106 0.65 18.09 22.20
CA GLY A 106 0.19 18.69 20.95
C GLY A 106 -0.52 17.69 20.04
N MET A 107 0.12 16.54 19.79
CA MET A 107 -0.47 15.47 18.98
C MET A 107 -1.78 14.93 19.56
N LYS A 108 -1.83 14.63 20.87
CA LYS A 108 -3.07 14.21 21.54
C LYS A 108 -4.17 15.27 21.46
N GLN A 109 -3.82 16.54 21.66
CA GLN A 109 -4.78 17.64 21.56
C GLN A 109 -5.31 17.78 20.13
N LEU A 110 -4.46 17.61 19.12
CA LEU A 110 -4.81 17.72 17.72
C LEU A 110 -5.84 16.65 17.33
N ILE A 111 -5.56 15.39 17.67
CA ILE A 111 -6.46 14.25 17.41
C ILE A 111 -7.82 14.48 18.08
N ASN A 112 -7.83 14.92 19.34
CA ASN A 112 -9.07 15.26 20.05
C ASN A 112 -9.89 16.36 19.35
N LYS A 113 -9.24 17.37 18.77
CA LYS A 113 -9.94 18.41 18.01
C LYS A 113 -10.53 17.81 16.74
N ILE A 114 -9.77 17.00 15.99
CA ILE A 114 -10.25 16.30 14.78
C ILE A 114 -11.51 15.47 15.09
N HIS A 115 -11.48 14.66 16.14
CA HIS A 115 -12.64 13.84 16.54
C HIS A 115 -13.86 14.67 16.97
N ARG A 116 -13.65 15.79 17.66
CA ARG A 116 -14.74 16.71 18.05
C ARG A 116 -15.46 17.34 16.85
N HIS A 117 -14.79 17.42 15.70
CA HIS A 117 -15.37 17.86 14.43
C HIS A 117 -15.94 16.71 13.59
N ASN A 118 -16.05 15.49 14.16
CA ASN A 118 -16.57 14.27 13.51
C ASN A 118 -15.75 13.78 12.30
N SER A 119 -14.46 14.11 12.26
CA SER A 119 -13.52 13.61 11.26
C SER A 119 -12.69 12.45 11.83
N LYS A 120 -12.25 11.54 10.96
CA LYS A 120 -11.31 10.47 11.33
C LYS A 120 -9.88 11.00 11.32
N ALA A 121 -9.09 10.66 12.34
CA ALA A 121 -7.68 11.02 12.43
C ALA A 121 -6.78 9.87 11.97
N ILE A 122 -6.02 10.08 10.91
CA ILE A 122 -4.95 9.18 10.47
C ILE A 122 -3.61 9.83 10.83
N VAL A 123 -2.90 9.24 11.78
CA VAL A 123 -1.62 9.77 12.27
C VAL A 123 -0.48 9.07 11.55
N VAL A 124 0.37 9.85 10.89
CA VAL A 124 1.54 9.37 10.15
C VAL A 124 2.79 9.75 10.94
N THR A 125 3.70 8.79 11.14
CA THR A 125 4.96 9.05 11.85
C THR A 125 5.83 10.04 11.07
N PRO A 126 6.63 10.89 11.75
CA PRO A 126 7.48 11.86 11.06
C PRO A 126 8.51 11.17 10.14
N PRO A 127 8.84 11.74 8.98
CA PRO A 127 9.90 11.20 8.13
C PRO A 127 11.25 11.19 8.88
N PRO A 128 12.19 10.32 8.50
CA PRO A 128 13.51 10.27 9.13
C PRO A 128 14.34 11.52 8.80
N PHE A 129 15.26 11.85 9.70
CA PHE A 129 16.32 12.82 9.43
C PHE A 129 17.53 12.09 8.85
N ASP A 130 17.89 12.39 7.60
CA ASP A 130 18.97 11.71 6.92
C ASP A 130 20.26 12.54 6.95
N ALA A 131 21.01 12.36 8.03
CA ALA A 131 22.28 13.05 8.28
C ALA A 131 23.30 12.91 7.12
N GLN A 132 23.28 11.80 6.39
CA GLN A 132 24.18 11.58 5.24
C GLN A 132 23.78 12.41 4.02
N SER A 133 22.51 12.79 3.88
CA SER A 133 22.06 13.68 2.80
C SER A 133 22.12 15.17 3.18
N TYR A 134 22.29 15.47 4.46
CA TYR A 134 22.36 16.83 4.96
C TYR A 134 23.64 17.53 4.50
N GLN A 135 23.48 18.70 3.87
CA GLN A 135 24.60 19.46 3.29
C GLN A 135 25.19 20.50 4.24
N GLY A 136 24.49 20.82 5.33
CA GLY A 136 24.95 21.76 6.36
C GLY A 136 25.85 21.10 7.41
N GLU A 137 26.31 21.90 8.37
CA GLU A 137 27.07 21.37 9.51
C GLU A 137 26.13 20.71 10.52
N LEU A 138 26.56 19.60 11.12
CA LEU A 138 25.80 18.89 12.15
C LEU A 138 26.31 19.25 13.55
N GLY A 139 25.39 19.57 14.45
CA GLY A 139 25.69 19.88 15.85
C GLY A 139 26.03 18.62 16.66
N GLN A 140 27.03 18.74 17.53
CA GLN A 140 27.41 17.68 18.49
C GLN A 140 26.59 17.74 19.78
N ALA A 141 26.46 16.63 20.50
CA ALA A 141 25.54 16.51 21.65
C ALA A 141 25.83 17.48 22.81
N ASP A 142 27.04 18.00 22.91
CA ASP A 142 27.52 18.93 23.93
C ASP A 142 27.32 20.41 23.57
N GLU A 143 26.80 20.70 22.38
CA GLU A 143 26.46 22.07 21.97
C GLU A 143 25.23 22.60 22.72
N GLU A 144 25.21 23.90 23.00
CA GLU A 144 24.12 24.56 23.75
C GLU A 144 22.91 24.89 22.86
N GLU A 145 23.12 25.03 21.55
CA GLU A 145 22.10 25.45 20.59
C GLU A 145 22.08 24.58 19.33
N PHE A 146 20.89 24.27 18.85
CA PHE A 146 20.65 23.55 17.60
C PHE A 146 19.54 24.26 16.81
N SER A 147 19.47 23.99 15.51
CA SER A 147 18.42 24.52 14.63
C SER A 147 18.32 23.69 13.36
N PHE A 148 17.35 24.00 12.49
CA PHE A 148 17.28 23.39 11.17
C PHE A 148 18.53 23.64 10.28
N LEU A 149 19.33 24.68 10.59
CA LEU A 149 20.60 24.99 9.90
C LEU A 149 21.81 24.23 10.47
N ARG A 150 21.67 23.75 11.71
CA ARG A 150 22.70 22.98 12.41
C ARG A 150 22.02 21.96 13.34
N PRO A 151 21.42 20.91 12.76
CA PRO A 151 20.66 19.95 13.53
C PRO A 151 21.59 19.04 14.31
N TYR A 152 21.09 18.48 15.40
CA TYR A 152 21.81 17.45 16.13
C TYR A 152 22.20 16.29 15.21
N ALA A 153 23.46 15.85 15.24
CA ALA A 153 23.98 14.83 14.34
C ALA A 153 23.22 13.51 14.38
N GLN A 154 22.60 13.17 15.51
CA GLN A 154 21.77 11.97 15.69
C GLN A 154 20.29 12.34 15.85
N TYR A 155 19.82 13.42 15.22
CA TYR A 155 18.44 13.88 15.34
C TYR A 155 17.41 12.82 14.90
N ASP A 156 17.79 11.90 14.02
CA ASP A 156 16.93 10.78 13.65
C ASP A 156 16.57 9.87 14.84
N GLU A 157 17.43 9.78 15.87
CA GLU A 157 17.09 9.05 17.09
C GLU A 157 15.92 9.68 17.84
N VAL A 158 15.81 11.02 17.77
CA VAL A 158 14.67 11.77 18.33
C VAL A 158 13.41 11.45 17.55
N LEU A 159 13.48 11.49 16.21
CA LEU A 159 12.34 11.21 15.33
C LEU A 159 11.90 9.75 15.43
N ARG A 160 12.84 8.80 15.54
CA ARG A 160 12.55 7.40 15.82
C ARG A 160 11.85 7.23 17.17
N THR A 161 12.29 7.93 18.22
CA THR A 161 11.63 7.91 19.53
C THR A 161 10.18 8.45 19.43
N TYR A 162 9.95 9.49 18.64
CA TYR A 162 8.62 10.05 18.41
C TYR A 162 7.73 9.08 17.62
N SER A 163 8.30 8.42 16.61
CA SER A 163 7.63 7.41 15.79
C SER A 163 7.24 6.18 16.61
N GLU A 164 8.16 5.64 17.42
CA GLU A 164 7.90 4.52 18.34
C GLU A 164 6.73 4.86 19.28
N TRP A 165 6.73 6.08 19.84
CA TRP A 165 5.62 6.52 20.69
C TRP A 165 4.29 6.63 19.93
N ILE A 166 4.26 7.19 18.72
CA ILE A 166 3.04 7.20 17.89
C ILE A 166 2.54 5.77 17.70
N MET A 167 3.42 4.87 17.26
CA MET A 167 3.05 3.49 16.93
C MET A 167 2.54 2.70 18.14
N HIS A 168 3.04 3.00 19.35
CA HIS A 168 2.65 2.29 20.57
C HIS A 168 1.46 2.91 21.29
N GLU A 169 1.37 4.23 21.35
CA GLU A 169 0.44 4.94 22.23
C GLU A 169 -0.72 5.61 21.48
N MET A 170 -0.58 5.83 20.16
CA MET A 170 -1.65 6.47 19.36
C MET A 170 -2.56 5.48 18.64
N ASP A 171 -2.26 4.17 18.59
CA ASP A 171 -3.14 3.19 17.93
C ASP A 171 -4.52 3.08 18.62
N ASP A 172 -4.58 3.34 19.93
CA ASP A 172 -5.83 3.41 20.71
C ASP A 172 -6.47 4.80 20.69
N TYR A 173 -5.77 5.83 20.19
CA TYR A 173 -6.19 7.23 20.26
C TYR A 173 -6.61 7.81 18.91
N ALA A 174 -6.03 7.32 17.81
CA ALA A 174 -6.34 7.70 16.44
C ALA A 174 -7.14 6.59 15.74
N ASP A 175 -7.77 6.91 14.60
CA ASP A 175 -8.50 5.92 13.81
C ASP A 175 -7.53 4.97 13.08
N GLN A 176 -6.33 5.45 12.77
CA GLN A 176 -5.23 4.67 12.19
C GLN A 176 -3.88 5.36 12.46
N VAL A 177 -2.84 4.55 12.70
CA VAL A 177 -1.44 5.00 12.71
C VAL A 177 -0.70 4.37 11.52
N ILE A 178 0.16 5.15 10.86
CA ILE A 178 0.93 4.75 9.68
C ILE A 178 2.41 5.02 9.92
N ASP A 179 3.24 4.00 9.76
CA ASP A 179 4.69 4.07 10.00
C ASP A 179 5.48 4.53 8.76
N LEU A 180 5.41 5.83 8.47
CA LEU A 180 6.17 6.45 7.38
C LEU A 180 7.67 6.48 7.66
N HIS A 181 8.06 6.75 8.91
CA HIS A 181 9.45 6.80 9.33
C HIS A 181 10.19 5.53 8.89
N ARG A 182 9.64 4.37 9.25
CA ARG A 182 10.22 3.08 8.88
C ARG A 182 10.31 2.90 7.37
N GLU A 183 9.24 3.18 6.62
CA GLU A 183 9.24 2.94 5.17
C GLU A 183 10.25 3.82 4.42
N LEU A 184 10.38 5.09 4.81
CA LEU A 184 11.40 5.95 4.22
C LEU A 184 12.81 5.52 4.61
N SER A 185 13.05 5.15 5.88
CA SER A 185 14.36 4.66 6.32
C SER A 185 14.78 3.39 5.57
N GLU A 186 13.86 2.44 5.40
CA GLU A 186 14.10 1.21 4.63
C GLU A 186 14.35 1.51 3.14
N ASP A 187 13.58 2.43 2.52
CA ASP A 187 13.83 2.84 1.13
C ASP A 187 15.20 3.50 0.95
N ILE A 188 15.59 4.41 1.85
CA ILE A 188 16.90 5.07 1.80
C ILE A 188 18.03 4.04 1.89
N VAL A 189 17.92 3.07 2.79
CA VAL A 189 18.90 1.98 2.93
C VAL A 189 18.96 1.14 1.66
N ARG A 190 17.82 0.69 1.13
CA ARG A 190 17.76 -0.08 -0.13
C ARG A 190 18.42 0.68 -1.27
N ARG A 191 18.09 1.96 -1.45
CA ARG A 191 18.67 2.78 -2.52
C ARG A 191 20.17 3.00 -2.37
N ARG A 192 20.69 3.08 -1.14
CA ARG A 192 22.14 3.17 -0.89
C ARG A 192 22.87 1.85 -1.09
N GLN A 193 22.19 0.70 -0.97
CA GLN A 193 22.77 -0.59 -1.35
C GLN A 193 23.04 -0.65 -2.86
N ASP A 194 22.12 -0.15 -3.68
CA ASP A 194 22.28 -0.11 -5.14
C ASP A 194 23.16 1.07 -5.61
N HIS A 195 23.02 2.21 -4.94
CA HIS A 195 23.69 3.48 -5.28
C HIS A 195 24.21 4.17 -4.01
N PRO A 196 25.45 3.88 -3.55
CA PRO A 196 25.99 4.40 -2.28
C PRO A 196 26.00 5.94 -2.13
N ALA A 197 26.01 6.67 -3.25
CA ALA A 197 25.97 8.14 -3.27
C ALA A 197 24.53 8.71 -3.23
N TYR A 198 23.49 7.88 -3.12
CA TYR A 198 22.11 8.30 -3.12
C TYR A 198 21.82 9.34 -2.02
N GLN A 199 21.19 10.43 -2.45
CA GLN A 199 20.74 11.53 -1.60
C GLN A 199 19.22 11.45 -1.51
N SER A 200 18.68 11.35 -0.28
CA SER A 200 17.24 11.27 -0.03
C SER A 200 16.53 12.62 -0.19
N GLY A 201 17.28 13.70 -0.44
CA GLY A 201 16.81 15.08 -0.42
C GLY A 201 17.90 15.97 0.16
N ASP A 202 17.53 16.92 1.02
CA ASP A 202 18.48 17.76 1.78
C ASP A 202 18.74 17.23 3.20
N GLY A 203 18.29 16.00 3.51
CA GLY A 203 18.35 15.40 4.84
C GLY A 203 17.12 15.67 5.72
N ILE A 204 16.30 16.67 5.38
CA ILE A 204 15.05 17.04 6.08
C ILE A 204 13.83 16.82 5.17
N HIS A 205 13.90 17.35 3.95
CA HIS A 205 12.86 17.30 2.93
C HIS A 205 13.14 16.16 1.94
N PRO A 206 12.23 15.18 1.81
CA PRO A 206 12.40 14.09 0.87
C PRO A 206 12.45 14.58 -0.60
N ASN A 207 13.25 13.90 -1.42
CA ASN A 207 13.30 14.11 -2.86
C ASN A 207 12.03 13.55 -3.54
N LEU A 208 11.97 13.63 -4.88
CA LEU A 208 10.81 13.15 -5.64
C LEU A 208 10.48 11.67 -5.38
N ASN A 209 11.50 10.81 -5.22
CA ASN A 209 11.27 9.42 -4.86
C ASN A 209 10.72 9.29 -3.43
N GLY A 210 11.25 10.05 -2.46
CA GLY A 210 10.71 10.04 -1.10
C GLY A 210 9.22 10.43 -1.06
N HIS A 211 8.82 11.42 -1.86
CA HIS A 211 7.41 11.75 -2.05
C HIS A 211 6.60 10.62 -2.71
N TRP A 212 7.19 9.87 -3.63
CA TRP A 212 6.56 8.65 -4.16
C TRP A 212 6.38 7.58 -3.08
N VAL A 213 7.39 7.33 -2.23
CA VAL A 213 7.28 6.37 -1.12
C VAL A 213 6.16 6.76 -0.15
N ILE A 214 6.06 8.06 0.19
CA ILE A 214 4.94 8.59 0.99
C ILE A 214 3.61 8.31 0.30
N ALA A 215 3.48 8.68 -0.98
CA ALA A 215 2.24 8.48 -1.74
C ALA A 215 1.85 6.99 -1.82
N ARG A 216 2.80 6.10 -2.11
CA ARG A 216 2.60 4.64 -2.17
C ARG A 216 2.09 4.11 -0.84
N LEU A 217 2.70 4.52 0.27
CA LEU A 217 2.29 4.09 1.61
C LEU A 217 0.86 4.56 1.92
N LEU A 218 0.52 5.83 1.64
CA LEU A 218 -0.82 6.35 1.88
C LEU A 218 -1.87 5.72 0.94
N MET A 219 -1.51 5.42 -0.32
CA MET A 219 -2.37 4.66 -1.25
C MET A 219 -2.71 3.28 -0.70
N LYS A 220 -1.74 2.57 -0.13
CA LYS A 220 -1.96 1.29 0.52
C LYS A 220 -2.85 1.43 1.76
N GLU A 221 -2.46 2.31 2.68
CA GLU A 221 -3.05 2.36 4.02
C GLU A 221 -4.44 3.02 4.08
N ILE A 222 -4.68 4.02 3.23
CA ILE A 222 -5.94 4.79 3.21
C ILE A 222 -6.88 4.25 2.13
N PHE A 223 -6.35 3.99 0.93
CA PHE A 223 -7.16 3.64 -0.23
C PHE A 223 -7.17 2.13 -0.55
N ARG A 224 -6.40 1.31 0.19
CA ARG A 224 -6.26 -0.15 -0.04
C ARG A 224 -5.82 -0.50 -1.45
N VAL A 225 -5.00 0.37 -2.04
CA VAL A 225 -4.39 0.15 -3.34
C VAL A 225 -2.89 -0.02 -3.13
N SER A 226 -2.45 -1.26 -3.27
CA SER A 226 -1.02 -1.58 -3.29
C SER A 226 -0.44 -1.29 -4.67
N LEU A 227 0.47 -0.31 -4.72
CA LEU A 227 1.16 0.12 -5.93
C LEU A 227 2.61 -0.31 -5.86
N GLU A 228 3.12 -0.96 -6.91
CA GLU A 228 4.55 -1.22 -7.05
C GLU A 228 5.11 -0.53 -8.28
N ARG A 229 4.43 -0.68 -9.41
CA ARG A 229 4.93 -0.34 -10.73
C ARG A 229 4.43 0.99 -11.24
N PHE A 230 3.30 1.46 -10.70
CA PHE A 230 2.81 2.81 -10.99
C PHE A 230 3.91 3.86 -10.76
N GLY A 231 4.64 3.75 -9.65
CA GLY A 231 5.75 4.65 -9.33
C GLY A 231 6.84 4.68 -10.38
N GLU A 232 7.37 3.52 -10.75
CA GLU A 232 8.41 3.40 -11.78
C GLU A 232 7.97 4.07 -13.07
N ARG A 233 6.77 3.72 -13.56
CA ARG A 233 6.23 4.25 -14.80
C ARG A 233 5.99 5.75 -14.77
N ILE A 234 5.43 6.25 -13.68
CA ILE A 234 5.15 7.67 -13.53
C ILE A 234 6.45 8.47 -13.39
N LEU A 235 7.44 7.93 -12.70
CA LEU A 235 8.74 8.59 -12.56
C LEU A 235 9.57 8.56 -13.85
N THR A 236 9.38 7.58 -14.74
CA THR A 236 10.09 7.50 -16.03
C THR A 236 9.34 8.18 -17.18
N ASP A 237 8.09 7.78 -17.41
CA ASP A 237 7.31 8.13 -18.60
C ASP A 237 6.25 9.21 -18.30
N GLY A 238 5.82 9.25 -17.04
CA GLY A 238 4.78 10.16 -16.53
C GLY A 238 5.31 11.43 -15.87
N LEU A 239 6.61 11.70 -15.87
CA LEU A 239 7.19 12.77 -15.03
C LEU A 239 6.57 14.14 -15.36
N LYS A 240 6.36 14.41 -16.66
CA LYS A 240 5.72 15.64 -17.12
C LYS A 240 4.27 15.78 -16.65
N LEU A 241 3.55 14.66 -16.52
CA LEU A 241 2.20 14.66 -15.95
C LEU A 241 2.23 15.08 -14.48
N ILE A 242 3.16 14.51 -13.69
CA ILE A 242 3.35 14.90 -12.28
C ILE A 242 3.69 16.38 -12.18
N GLU A 243 4.55 16.91 -13.04
CA GLU A 243 4.89 18.34 -13.04
C GLU A 243 3.65 19.22 -13.29
N PHE A 244 2.80 18.88 -14.26
CA PHE A 244 1.58 19.64 -14.52
C PHE A 244 0.59 19.59 -13.35
N ILE A 245 0.42 18.40 -12.76
CA ILE A 245 -0.48 18.19 -11.63
C ILE A 245 0.06 18.90 -10.39
N ALA A 246 1.34 18.78 -10.09
CA ALA A 246 1.98 19.47 -8.97
C ALA A 246 1.93 21.00 -9.12
N GLU A 247 2.12 21.54 -10.32
CA GLU A 247 1.95 22.98 -10.55
C GLU A 247 0.50 23.41 -10.31
N ARG A 248 -0.47 22.65 -10.83
CA ARG A 248 -1.90 22.92 -10.65
C ARG A 248 -2.29 22.86 -9.17
N ASP A 249 -1.89 21.79 -8.49
CA ASP A 249 -2.23 21.56 -7.09
C ASP A 249 -1.59 22.59 -6.18
N ARG A 250 -0.34 22.99 -6.43
CA ARG A 250 0.32 24.06 -5.68
C ARG A 250 -0.42 25.38 -5.79
N LEU A 251 -0.93 25.74 -6.97
CA LEU A 251 -1.68 26.98 -7.17
C LEU A 251 -2.97 27.00 -6.35
N THR A 252 -3.75 25.90 -6.42
CA THR A 252 -5.00 25.78 -5.65
C THR A 252 -4.74 25.65 -4.15
N HIS A 253 -3.74 24.87 -3.75
CA HIS A 253 -3.32 24.71 -2.36
C HIS A 253 -2.90 26.03 -1.74
N ASN A 254 -2.09 26.84 -2.44
CA ASN A 254 -1.67 28.14 -1.91
C ASN A 254 -2.87 29.05 -1.60
N GLU A 255 -3.88 29.09 -2.48
CA GLU A 255 -5.11 29.84 -2.22
C GLU A 255 -5.84 29.31 -0.97
N ILE A 256 -6.03 28.00 -0.87
CA ILE A 256 -6.68 27.35 0.27
C ILE A 256 -5.92 27.61 1.57
N LYS A 257 -4.61 27.36 1.59
CA LYS A 257 -3.74 27.53 2.76
C LYS A 257 -3.79 28.96 3.29
N GLU A 258 -3.72 29.95 2.41
CA GLU A 258 -3.77 31.35 2.80
C GLU A 258 -5.15 31.79 3.26
N ALA A 259 -6.21 31.31 2.61
CA ALA A 259 -7.60 31.57 3.02
C ALA A 259 -7.91 30.98 4.41
N LEU A 260 -7.38 29.79 4.71
CA LEU A 260 -7.50 29.14 6.02
C LEU A 260 -6.67 29.82 7.13
N GLY A 261 -5.75 30.70 6.75
CA GLY A 261 -4.91 31.47 7.67
C GLY A 261 -3.81 30.67 8.35
N HIS A 262 -2.67 31.32 8.57
CA HIS A 262 -1.54 30.80 9.35
C HIS A 262 -0.60 31.93 9.77
N THR A 263 0.23 31.65 10.79
CA THR A 263 1.17 32.60 11.39
C THR A 263 2.54 32.65 10.72
N ASN A 264 2.86 31.74 9.78
CA ASN A 264 4.10 31.85 9.00
C ASN A 264 4.14 33.21 8.24
N PRO A 265 5.17 34.06 8.45
CA PRO A 265 5.26 35.37 7.80
C PRO A 265 5.57 35.28 6.30
N HIS A 266 6.09 34.15 5.81
CA HIS A 266 6.36 33.91 4.40
C HIS A 266 5.09 33.40 3.72
N LYS A 267 4.28 34.36 3.28
CA LYS A 267 3.02 34.12 2.58
C LYS A 267 3.25 33.67 1.14
N ALA A 268 2.41 32.76 0.66
CA ALA A 268 2.41 32.37 -0.74
C ALA A 268 2.04 33.56 -1.64
N GLU A 269 2.71 33.66 -2.77
CA GLU A 269 2.33 34.63 -3.80
C GLU A 269 1.06 34.14 -4.50
N LEU A 270 -0.06 34.82 -4.23
CA LEU A 270 -1.36 34.49 -4.80
C LEU A 270 -1.56 35.23 -6.14
N LEU A 271 -2.08 34.51 -7.12
CA LEU A 271 -2.55 35.11 -8.37
C LEU A 271 -3.90 35.80 -8.15
N PRO A 272 -4.21 36.87 -8.90
CA PRO A 272 -5.59 37.37 -8.99
C PRO A 272 -6.55 36.25 -9.38
N ALA A 273 -7.76 36.23 -8.81
CA ALA A 273 -8.70 35.11 -8.96
C ALA A 273 -8.98 34.72 -10.43
N ASN A 274 -9.11 35.71 -11.33
CA ASN A 274 -9.31 35.48 -12.76
C ASN A 274 -8.07 34.86 -13.44
N GLU A 275 -6.86 35.23 -13.02
CA GLU A 275 -5.62 34.66 -13.54
C GLU A 275 -5.39 33.24 -13.00
N LEU A 276 -5.71 33.00 -11.73
CA LEU A 276 -5.68 31.68 -11.12
C LEU A 276 -6.61 30.70 -11.84
N GLU A 277 -7.88 31.10 -12.03
CA GLU A 277 -8.88 30.30 -12.75
C GLU A 277 -8.40 29.97 -14.18
N ALA A 278 -7.88 30.97 -14.90
CA ALA A 278 -7.36 30.77 -16.25
C ALA A 278 -6.16 29.81 -16.28
N LYS A 279 -5.22 29.93 -15.34
CA LYS A 279 -4.01 29.10 -15.26
C LYS A 279 -4.34 27.66 -14.86
N VAL A 280 -5.22 27.46 -13.88
CA VAL A 280 -5.71 26.12 -13.49
C VAL A 280 -6.47 25.47 -14.64
N ALA A 281 -7.34 26.21 -15.33
CA ALA A 281 -8.04 25.68 -16.50
C ALA A 281 -7.08 25.30 -17.64
N ASP A 282 -5.98 26.04 -17.82
CA ASP A 282 -4.97 25.70 -18.81
C ASP A 282 -4.18 24.45 -18.43
N LEU A 283 -3.70 24.34 -17.19
CA LEU A 283 -3.04 23.15 -16.68
C LEU A 283 -3.94 21.92 -16.79
N ASN A 284 -5.23 22.04 -16.46
CA ASN A 284 -6.20 20.97 -16.66
C ASN A 284 -6.26 20.54 -18.14
N ARG A 285 -6.28 21.47 -19.10
CA ARG A 285 -6.22 21.11 -20.54
C ARG A 285 -4.91 20.43 -20.90
N GLN A 286 -3.78 20.85 -20.34
CA GLN A 286 -2.47 20.22 -20.57
C GLN A 286 -2.44 18.80 -20.01
N ILE A 287 -2.96 18.58 -18.80
CA ILE A 287 -3.11 17.27 -18.15
C ILE A 287 -3.94 16.34 -19.03
N HIS A 288 -5.15 16.75 -19.41
CA HIS A 288 -6.03 15.92 -20.25
C HIS A 288 -5.40 15.61 -21.61
N ARG A 289 -4.73 16.58 -22.22
CA ARG A 289 -3.99 16.37 -23.48
C ARG A 289 -2.85 15.38 -23.30
N TYR A 290 -2.07 15.51 -22.22
CA TYR A 290 -0.94 14.63 -21.95
C TYR A 290 -1.40 13.19 -21.75
N ILE A 291 -2.44 12.97 -20.94
CA ILE A 291 -3.05 11.65 -20.71
C ILE A 291 -3.57 11.05 -22.03
N GLY A 292 -4.24 11.85 -22.87
CA GLY A 292 -4.75 11.37 -24.16
C GLY A 292 -3.67 11.07 -25.20
N GLN A 293 -2.45 11.62 -25.05
CA GLN A 293 -1.33 11.43 -25.98
C GLN A 293 -0.33 10.36 -25.51
N HIS A 294 -0.28 10.07 -24.22
CA HIS A 294 0.69 9.15 -23.63
C HIS A 294 -0.05 7.96 -23.03
N ASN A 295 0.29 6.75 -23.47
CA ASN A 295 -0.20 5.56 -22.80
C ASN A 295 0.55 5.40 -21.48
N LEU A 296 -0.05 5.86 -20.38
CA LEU A 296 0.49 5.76 -19.01
C LEU A 296 -0.20 4.69 -18.16
N VAL A 297 -1.24 4.06 -18.70
CA VAL A 297 -2.02 3.02 -18.00
C VAL A 297 -1.80 1.63 -18.60
N GLU A 298 -1.41 1.49 -19.87
CA GLU A 298 -1.08 0.17 -20.45
C GLU A 298 0.33 0.13 -21.07
N SER A 299 1.09 -0.92 -20.83
CA SER A 299 2.40 -1.11 -21.46
C SER A 299 2.64 -2.57 -21.84
N VAL A 300 3.56 -2.77 -22.78
CA VAL A 300 4.00 -4.09 -23.19
C VAL A 300 5.50 -4.20 -22.93
N GLN A 301 5.87 -5.19 -22.16
CA GLN A 301 7.24 -5.48 -21.74
C GLN A 301 7.62 -6.93 -22.09
N GLU A 302 8.86 -7.30 -21.79
CA GLU A 302 9.35 -8.67 -21.89
C GLU A 302 9.42 -9.32 -20.50
N TRP A 303 9.08 -10.61 -20.42
CA TRP A 303 9.23 -11.43 -19.21
C TRP A 303 9.65 -12.85 -19.61
N HIS A 304 10.88 -13.24 -19.32
CA HIS A 304 11.48 -14.56 -19.64
C HIS A 304 11.25 -15.07 -21.09
N GLY A 305 11.34 -14.19 -22.07
CA GLY A 305 11.14 -14.45 -23.50
C GLY A 305 9.68 -14.30 -23.95
N TYR A 306 8.75 -13.99 -23.04
CA TYR A 306 7.33 -13.83 -23.32
C TYR A 306 6.90 -12.37 -23.36
N GLN A 307 5.78 -12.12 -24.04
CA GLN A 307 5.18 -10.79 -24.06
C GLN A 307 4.38 -10.58 -22.77
N ARG A 308 4.76 -9.56 -22.00
CA ARG A 308 4.08 -9.12 -20.78
C ARG A 308 3.22 -7.91 -21.08
N HIS A 309 1.91 -8.01 -20.83
CA HIS A 309 0.97 -6.90 -20.93
C HIS A 309 0.65 -6.41 -19.54
N ASP A 310 0.87 -5.13 -19.32
CA ASP A 310 0.67 -4.47 -18.04
C ASP A 310 -0.42 -3.45 -18.19
N TYR A 311 -1.44 -3.49 -17.33
CA TYR A 311 -2.51 -2.49 -17.33
C TYR A 311 -3.12 -2.31 -15.95
N PHE A 312 -4.14 -1.46 -15.83
CA PHE A 312 -4.90 -1.30 -14.60
C PHE A 312 -6.35 -1.77 -14.78
N PHE A 313 -6.86 -2.53 -13.83
CA PHE A 313 -8.28 -2.87 -13.73
C PHE A 313 -8.82 -2.30 -12.43
N GLN A 314 -9.76 -1.35 -12.54
CA GLN A 314 -10.31 -0.64 -11.38
C GLN A 314 -9.22 -0.18 -10.40
N GLY A 315 -8.14 0.39 -10.92
CA GLY A 315 -7.01 0.84 -10.09
C GLY A 315 -5.99 -0.21 -9.69
N TYR A 316 -6.29 -1.49 -9.79
CA TYR A 316 -5.32 -2.53 -9.43
C TYR A 316 -4.39 -2.84 -10.60
N GLU A 317 -3.11 -3.00 -10.32
CA GLU A 317 -2.11 -3.38 -11.32
C GLU A 317 -2.39 -4.80 -11.82
N VAL A 318 -2.44 -4.97 -13.14
CA VAL A 318 -2.65 -6.24 -13.82
C VAL A 318 -1.44 -6.58 -14.66
N ILE A 319 -1.05 -7.85 -14.63
CA ILE A 319 -0.04 -8.46 -15.49
C ILE A 319 -0.68 -9.62 -16.23
N VAL A 320 -0.50 -9.67 -17.55
CA VAL A 320 -0.85 -10.81 -18.40
C VAL A 320 0.35 -11.21 -19.23
N ILE A 321 0.85 -12.42 -19.02
CA ILE A 321 1.89 -13.03 -19.83
C ILE A 321 1.23 -13.82 -20.94
N LYS A 322 1.56 -13.45 -22.18
CA LYS A 322 1.13 -14.17 -23.37
C LYS A 322 2.21 -15.17 -23.79
N PRO A 323 1.88 -16.46 -23.92
CA PRO A 323 2.83 -17.44 -24.40
C PRO A 323 3.14 -17.19 -25.89
N LEU A 324 4.30 -17.67 -26.34
CA LEU A 324 4.71 -17.52 -27.75
C LEU A 324 3.76 -18.24 -28.71
N ILE A 325 3.30 -19.43 -28.31
CA ILE A 325 2.32 -20.23 -29.04
C ILE A 325 1.21 -20.60 -28.05
N PRO A 326 0.12 -19.83 -28.00
CA PRO A 326 -1.02 -20.16 -27.14
C PRO A 326 -1.67 -21.49 -27.54
N LEU A 327 -2.20 -22.21 -26.56
CA LEU A 327 -3.09 -23.35 -26.81
C LEU A 327 -4.38 -22.90 -27.51
N ASP A 328 -4.98 -23.78 -28.32
CA ASP A 328 -6.21 -23.49 -29.07
C ASP A 328 -7.39 -23.09 -28.15
N ASP A 329 -7.45 -23.68 -26.95
CA ASP A 329 -8.47 -23.40 -25.94
C ASP A 329 -8.13 -22.21 -25.04
N ARG A 330 -6.95 -21.59 -25.23
CA ARG A 330 -6.45 -20.43 -24.48
C ARG A 330 -6.59 -20.57 -22.96
N ARG A 331 -6.34 -21.78 -22.46
CA ARG A 331 -6.25 -22.04 -21.03
C ARG A 331 -5.17 -21.19 -20.37
N TRP A 332 -5.39 -20.91 -19.09
CA TRP A 332 -4.58 -19.96 -18.34
C TRP A 332 -4.51 -20.29 -16.85
N ILE A 333 -3.40 -19.86 -16.25
CA ILE A 333 -3.15 -19.91 -14.82
C ILE A 333 -3.33 -18.50 -14.25
N TRP A 334 -4.00 -18.42 -13.11
CA TRP A 334 -4.23 -17.18 -12.38
C TRP A 334 -3.49 -17.24 -11.05
N ARG A 335 -2.41 -16.48 -10.94
CA ARG A 335 -1.65 -16.35 -9.70
C ARG A 335 -2.33 -15.35 -8.78
N MET A 336 -2.57 -15.76 -7.53
CA MET A 336 -3.23 -14.90 -6.54
C MET A 336 -2.25 -13.92 -5.87
N GLU A 337 -1.06 -14.41 -5.53
CA GLU A 337 0.12 -13.72 -4.99
C GLU A 337 1.34 -14.65 -5.22
N PHE A 338 2.61 -14.23 -5.23
CA PHE A 338 3.20 -12.94 -5.59
C PHE A 338 3.85 -13.13 -6.96
N PHE A 339 3.50 -12.32 -7.97
CA PHE A 339 4.02 -12.52 -9.33
C PHE A 339 5.55 -12.55 -9.36
N GLY A 340 6.14 -13.54 -10.03
CA GLY A 340 7.59 -13.71 -10.18
C GLY A 340 8.31 -14.36 -8.99
N ALA A 341 7.67 -14.54 -7.84
CA ALA A 341 8.26 -15.29 -6.73
C ALA A 341 8.05 -16.79 -6.93
N PHE A 342 9.12 -17.60 -6.82
CA PHE A 342 9.08 -19.06 -7.00
C PHE A 342 8.24 -19.44 -8.24
N ASP A 343 8.65 -18.92 -9.40
CA ASP A 343 7.89 -18.90 -10.65
C ASP A 343 8.25 -20.07 -11.58
N GLU A 344 8.89 -21.12 -11.07
CA GLU A 344 9.31 -22.28 -11.87
C GLU A 344 8.11 -22.92 -12.59
N ALA A 345 7.02 -23.16 -11.87
CA ALA A 345 5.78 -23.70 -12.47
C ALA A 345 5.14 -22.70 -13.44
N ASP A 346 5.11 -21.40 -13.09
CA ASP A 346 4.57 -20.34 -13.94
C ASP A 346 5.26 -20.29 -15.31
N ARG A 347 6.61 -20.29 -15.30
CA ARG A 347 7.44 -20.25 -16.51
C ARG A 347 7.27 -21.50 -17.36
N GLU A 348 7.15 -22.66 -16.74
CA GLU A 348 6.93 -23.92 -17.46
C GLU A 348 5.51 -24.03 -18.03
N MET A 349 4.49 -23.49 -17.35
CA MET A 349 3.15 -23.41 -17.90
C MET A 349 3.11 -22.46 -19.11
N ALA A 350 3.77 -21.29 -19.01
CA ALA A 350 3.91 -20.35 -20.12
C ALA A 350 4.64 -20.97 -21.33
N SER A 351 5.68 -21.78 -21.09
CA SER A 351 6.41 -22.51 -22.14
C SER A 351 5.53 -23.49 -22.90
N ARG A 352 4.50 -24.03 -22.23
CA ARG A 352 3.50 -24.97 -22.77
C ARG A 352 2.28 -24.31 -23.40
N GLY A 353 2.29 -22.99 -23.59
CA GLY A 353 1.21 -22.29 -24.28
C GLY A 353 0.08 -21.81 -23.39
N TRP A 354 0.26 -21.82 -22.07
CA TRP A 354 -0.72 -21.25 -21.13
C TRP A 354 -0.49 -19.75 -20.95
N HIS A 355 -1.57 -18.99 -20.82
CA HIS A 355 -1.45 -17.61 -20.34
C HIS A 355 -1.24 -17.60 -18.83
N LEU A 356 -0.50 -16.62 -18.33
CA LEU A 356 -0.36 -16.36 -16.90
C LEU A 356 -0.92 -14.98 -16.60
N VAL A 357 -1.81 -14.91 -15.62
CA VAL A 357 -2.49 -13.68 -15.22
C VAL A 357 -2.26 -13.41 -13.74
N TYR A 358 -2.05 -12.15 -13.40
CA TYR A 358 -1.96 -11.65 -12.03
C TYR A 358 -2.66 -10.30 -11.93
N ILE A 359 -3.41 -10.09 -10.84
CA ILE A 359 -3.94 -8.79 -10.45
C ILE A 359 -3.51 -8.52 -9.01
N ARG A 360 -2.88 -7.37 -8.79
CA ARG A 360 -2.32 -6.97 -7.50
C ARG A 360 -3.41 -6.44 -6.58
N MET A 361 -4.16 -7.33 -5.95
CA MET A 361 -5.15 -6.99 -4.93
C MET A 361 -4.61 -7.27 -3.53
N SER A 362 -3.30 -7.12 -3.35
CA SER A 362 -2.60 -7.38 -2.10
C SER A 362 -3.28 -6.71 -0.92
N ASP A 363 -3.29 -7.40 0.21
CA ASP A 363 -3.85 -6.94 1.49
C ASP A 363 -5.40 -6.88 1.55
N LEU A 364 -6.11 -7.49 0.58
CA LEU A 364 -7.55 -7.76 0.67
C LEU A 364 -7.90 -9.19 1.14
N TYR A 365 -6.89 -10.05 1.31
CA TYR A 365 -6.92 -11.36 1.98
C TYR A 365 -8.02 -12.33 1.54
N GLY A 366 -8.56 -12.22 0.33
CA GLY A 366 -9.67 -13.04 -0.12
C GLY A 366 -11.00 -12.77 0.62
N GLY A 367 -11.15 -11.60 1.23
CA GLY A 367 -12.42 -11.14 1.82
C GLY A 367 -13.53 -10.98 0.77
N ALA A 368 -14.76 -10.72 1.21
CA ALA A 368 -15.93 -10.68 0.33
C ALA A 368 -15.78 -9.66 -0.82
N GLU A 369 -15.26 -8.46 -0.53
CA GLU A 369 -14.98 -7.44 -1.56
C GLU A 369 -13.90 -7.88 -2.54
N ALA A 370 -12.85 -8.57 -2.06
CA ALA A 370 -11.78 -9.08 -2.91
C ALA A 370 -12.33 -10.12 -3.90
N VAL A 371 -13.19 -11.02 -3.41
CA VAL A 371 -13.78 -12.09 -4.21
C VAL A 371 -14.74 -11.56 -5.28
N GLU A 372 -15.52 -10.51 -4.98
CA GLU A 372 -16.34 -9.84 -6.00
C GLU A 372 -15.48 -9.11 -7.04
N LEU A 373 -14.46 -8.37 -6.60
CA LEU A 373 -13.50 -7.72 -7.50
C LEU A 373 -12.79 -8.74 -8.42
N MET A 374 -12.42 -9.91 -7.87
CA MET A 374 -11.91 -11.02 -8.65
C MET A 374 -12.92 -11.49 -9.70
N SER A 375 -14.20 -11.59 -9.38
CA SER A 375 -15.22 -11.99 -10.37
C SER A 375 -15.34 -10.98 -11.50
N GLU A 376 -15.40 -9.69 -11.18
CA GLU A 376 -15.46 -8.62 -12.18
C GLU A 376 -14.20 -8.61 -13.06
N PHE A 377 -13.03 -8.80 -12.44
CA PHE A 377 -11.77 -8.91 -13.18
C PHE A 377 -11.73 -10.16 -14.07
N HIS A 378 -12.22 -11.30 -13.58
CA HIS A 378 -12.26 -12.55 -14.32
C HIS A 378 -13.05 -12.37 -15.63
N GLU A 379 -14.25 -11.79 -15.57
CA GLU A 379 -15.05 -11.49 -16.76
C GLU A 379 -14.30 -10.57 -17.73
N GLN A 380 -13.65 -9.53 -17.20
CA GLN A 380 -12.90 -8.57 -18.01
C GLN A 380 -11.69 -9.20 -18.71
N VAL A 381 -10.88 -9.98 -18.00
CA VAL A 381 -9.64 -10.55 -18.56
C VAL A 381 -9.95 -11.67 -19.56
N VAL A 382 -10.99 -12.49 -19.31
CA VAL A 382 -11.48 -13.49 -20.26
C VAL A 382 -11.95 -12.82 -21.54
N ALA A 383 -12.76 -11.77 -21.45
CA ALA A 383 -13.22 -11.04 -22.63
C ALA A 383 -12.07 -10.35 -23.38
N LYS A 384 -11.13 -9.71 -22.68
CA LYS A 384 -10.03 -8.95 -23.29
C LYS A 384 -9.02 -9.83 -24.03
N TYR A 385 -8.74 -11.04 -23.54
CA TYR A 385 -7.72 -11.93 -24.09
C TYR A 385 -8.29 -13.21 -24.73
N GLU A 386 -9.62 -13.34 -24.77
CA GLU A 386 -10.36 -14.52 -25.27
C GLU A 386 -9.93 -15.80 -24.55
N LEU A 387 -9.69 -15.72 -23.24
CA LEU A 387 -9.22 -16.86 -22.44
C LEU A 387 -10.35 -17.87 -22.22
N SER A 388 -10.00 -19.09 -21.81
CA SER A 388 -11.00 -20.04 -21.30
C SER A 388 -11.72 -19.45 -20.07
N ASP A 389 -13.01 -19.76 -19.90
CA ASP A 389 -13.83 -19.27 -18.76
C ASP A 389 -13.45 -19.90 -17.40
N LYS A 390 -12.48 -20.80 -17.37
CA LYS A 390 -12.08 -21.56 -16.20
C LYS A 390 -10.56 -21.54 -16.00
N PRO A 391 -10.02 -20.54 -15.27
CA PRO A 391 -8.62 -20.53 -14.86
C PRO A 391 -8.25 -21.72 -13.98
N VAL A 392 -6.94 -21.99 -13.91
CA VAL A 392 -6.33 -22.70 -12.78
C VAL A 392 -5.91 -21.65 -11.75
N LEU A 393 -6.40 -21.74 -10.52
CA LEU A 393 -6.00 -20.80 -9.47
C LEU A 393 -4.71 -21.27 -8.80
N ILE A 394 -3.73 -20.37 -8.65
CA ILE A 394 -2.48 -20.63 -7.92
C ILE A 394 -2.49 -19.83 -6.62
N GLY A 395 -2.71 -20.53 -5.50
CA GLY A 395 -2.77 -19.97 -4.15
C GLY A 395 -1.48 -20.24 -3.37
N PHE A 396 -0.50 -19.35 -3.50
CA PHE A 396 0.78 -19.43 -2.76
C PHE A 396 0.69 -18.63 -1.46
N SER A 397 1.11 -19.21 -0.33
CA SER A 397 1.12 -18.51 0.96
C SER A 397 -0.24 -17.85 1.23
N ARG A 398 -0.29 -16.55 1.54
CA ARG A 398 -1.55 -15.78 1.70
C ARG A 398 -2.45 -15.75 0.46
N GLY A 399 -1.90 -16.02 -0.74
CA GLY A 399 -2.66 -16.26 -1.97
C GLY A 399 -3.65 -17.42 -1.85
N GLY A 400 -3.41 -18.36 -0.92
CA GLY A 400 -4.33 -19.45 -0.58
C GLY A 400 -5.71 -18.95 -0.15
N LEU A 401 -5.79 -17.84 0.60
CA LEU A 401 -7.07 -17.25 1.03
C LEU A 401 -7.91 -16.78 -0.16
N TYR A 402 -7.28 -16.15 -1.16
CA TYR A 402 -7.96 -15.69 -2.38
C TYR A 402 -8.43 -16.87 -3.23
N ALA A 403 -7.54 -17.85 -3.47
CA ALA A 403 -7.87 -19.04 -4.25
C ALA A 403 -9.02 -19.83 -3.60
N LEU A 404 -8.99 -19.99 -2.28
CA LEU A 404 -10.02 -20.69 -1.52
C LEU A 404 -11.37 -19.98 -1.62
N HIS A 405 -11.43 -18.70 -1.22
CA HIS A 405 -12.72 -18.01 -1.13
C HIS A 405 -13.33 -17.73 -2.50
N TYR A 406 -12.50 -17.47 -3.52
CA TYR A 406 -12.97 -17.34 -4.89
C TYR A 406 -13.53 -18.67 -5.42
N ALA A 407 -12.81 -19.78 -5.26
CA ALA A 407 -13.27 -21.08 -5.74
C ALA A 407 -14.50 -21.59 -4.99
N ALA A 408 -14.64 -21.28 -3.70
CA ALA A 408 -15.83 -21.63 -2.94
C ALA A 408 -17.08 -20.90 -3.44
N LYS A 409 -16.94 -19.63 -3.83
CA LYS A 409 -18.07 -18.81 -4.28
C LYS A 409 -18.40 -19.00 -5.77
N TYR A 410 -17.39 -19.13 -6.62
CA TYR A 410 -17.52 -19.28 -8.07
C TYR A 410 -16.99 -20.64 -8.55
N ASP A 411 -17.42 -21.72 -7.89
CA ASP A 411 -16.96 -23.10 -8.15
C ASP A 411 -17.06 -23.53 -9.63
N LYS A 412 -18.03 -23.02 -10.39
CA LYS A 412 -18.21 -23.33 -11.82
C LYS A 412 -17.26 -22.56 -12.74
N LYS A 413 -16.55 -21.56 -12.22
CA LYS A 413 -15.60 -20.71 -12.93
C LYS A 413 -14.14 -21.13 -12.68
N VAL A 414 -13.90 -22.29 -12.10
CA VAL A 414 -12.56 -22.78 -11.77
C VAL A 414 -12.35 -24.14 -12.43
N SER A 415 -11.22 -24.32 -13.11
CA SER A 415 -10.85 -25.62 -13.70
C SER A 415 -10.16 -26.52 -12.70
N MET A 416 -9.29 -25.94 -11.86
CA MET A 416 -8.44 -26.62 -10.89
C MET A 416 -7.80 -25.59 -9.94
N ILE A 417 -7.31 -26.04 -8.78
CA ILE A 417 -6.53 -25.24 -7.83
C ILE A 417 -5.14 -25.86 -7.60
N TYR A 418 -4.10 -25.05 -7.62
CA TYR A 418 -2.77 -25.38 -7.09
C TYR A 418 -2.52 -24.54 -5.84
N MET A 419 -2.40 -25.20 -4.68
CA MET A 419 -2.06 -24.59 -3.40
C MET A 419 -0.60 -24.88 -3.03
N ASP A 420 0.14 -23.87 -2.56
CA ASP A 420 1.53 -24.03 -2.12
C ASP A 420 1.79 -23.32 -0.79
N ALA A 421 2.11 -24.11 0.25
CA ALA A 421 2.15 -23.70 1.66
C ALA A 421 1.06 -22.65 1.98
N PRO A 422 -0.22 -22.97 1.67
CA PRO A 422 -1.27 -21.98 1.62
C PRO A 422 -1.65 -21.55 3.03
N VAL A 423 -1.87 -20.24 3.21
CA VAL A 423 -2.69 -19.77 4.33
C VAL A 423 -4.14 -19.95 3.91
N ILE A 424 -4.92 -20.62 4.74
CA ILE A 424 -6.38 -20.68 4.62
C ILE A 424 -7.09 -20.26 5.92
N ASP A 425 -6.40 -20.35 7.06
CA ASP A 425 -6.92 -19.94 8.35
C ASP A 425 -6.24 -18.67 8.85
N ILE A 426 -6.98 -17.54 8.82
CA ILE A 426 -6.47 -16.26 9.32
C ILE A 426 -6.14 -16.30 10.82
N ARG A 427 -6.73 -17.23 11.58
CA ARG A 427 -6.47 -17.40 13.02
C ARG A 427 -5.11 -18.06 13.26
N SER A 428 -4.65 -18.90 12.33
CA SER A 428 -3.30 -19.47 12.31
C SER A 428 -2.28 -18.39 11.96
N TRP A 429 -2.22 -17.99 10.68
CA TRP A 429 -1.52 -16.80 10.21
C TRP A 429 -2.52 -15.87 9.56
N PRO A 430 -2.55 -14.56 9.89
CA PRO A 430 -1.59 -13.84 10.73
C PRO A 430 -1.97 -13.77 12.22
N GLY A 431 -3.08 -14.39 12.64
CA GLY A 431 -3.65 -14.23 13.98
C GLY A 431 -2.85 -14.82 15.14
N GLY A 432 -2.01 -15.83 14.91
CA GLY A 432 -1.21 -16.48 15.94
C GLY A 432 -2.02 -17.09 17.09
N LYS A 433 -3.27 -17.52 16.82
CA LYS A 433 -4.14 -18.19 17.80
C LYS A 433 -3.79 -19.68 17.94
N GLY A 434 -3.07 -20.24 16.97
CA GLY A 434 -2.44 -21.55 17.02
C GLY A 434 -0.92 -21.43 17.19
N SER A 435 -0.19 -22.30 16.52
CA SER A 435 1.28 -22.33 16.42
C SER A 435 1.83 -21.46 15.29
N GLY A 436 0.97 -20.94 14.41
CA GLY A 436 1.36 -20.03 13.33
C GLY A 436 1.94 -18.71 13.81
N LYS A 437 2.81 -18.11 12.99
CA LYS A 437 3.51 -16.88 13.34
C LYS A 437 2.56 -15.69 13.38
N VAL A 438 2.53 -14.98 14.51
CA VAL A 438 1.72 -13.76 14.65
C VAL A 438 2.27 -12.63 13.77
N SER A 439 1.37 -11.94 13.06
CA SER A 439 1.69 -10.69 12.37
C SER A 439 0.64 -9.63 12.68
N ARG A 440 0.95 -8.72 13.60
CA ARG A 440 -0.03 -7.77 14.17
C ARG A 440 -0.69 -6.87 13.13
N ARG A 441 0.09 -6.40 12.15
CA ARG A 441 -0.40 -5.52 11.08
C ARG A 441 -1.38 -6.28 10.19
N GLU A 442 -0.94 -7.38 9.60
CA GLU A 442 -1.74 -8.23 8.72
C GLU A 442 -2.95 -8.80 9.47
N TRP A 443 -2.86 -9.01 10.79
CA TRP A 443 -4.01 -9.38 11.61
C TRP A 443 -5.09 -8.30 11.66
N LYS A 444 -4.69 -7.02 11.83
CA LYS A 444 -5.61 -5.88 11.76
C LYS A 444 -6.23 -5.77 10.37
N GLU A 445 -5.44 -5.96 9.32
CA GLU A 445 -5.90 -5.91 7.94
C GLU A 445 -6.86 -7.07 7.60
N CYS A 446 -6.52 -8.33 7.94
CA CYS A 446 -7.38 -9.51 7.76
C CYS A 446 -8.74 -9.33 8.44
N LYS A 447 -8.75 -8.94 9.71
CA LYS A 447 -10.01 -8.68 10.45
C LYS A 447 -10.87 -7.66 9.71
N ARG A 448 -10.27 -6.59 9.21
CA ARG A 448 -10.98 -5.55 8.43
C ARG A 448 -11.48 -6.09 7.08
N ALA A 449 -10.70 -6.93 6.39
CA ALA A 449 -11.08 -7.54 5.11
C ALA A 449 -12.24 -8.53 5.23
N PHE A 450 -12.37 -9.20 6.37
CA PHE A 450 -13.47 -10.13 6.66
C PHE A 450 -14.61 -9.51 7.51
N HIS A 451 -14.53 -8.22 7.83
CA HIS A 451 -15.47 -7.53 8.73
C HIS A 451 -15.60 -8.17 10.12
N LEU A 452 -14.49 -8.70 10.63
CA LEU A 452 -14.40 -9.37 11.92
C LEU A 452 -13.79 -8.47 12.99
N SER A 453 -14.17 -8.74 14.24
CA SER A 453 -13.60 -8.15 15.45
C SER A 453 -12.90 -9.24 16.27
N GLU A 454 -12.19 -8.87 17.35
CA GLU A 454 -11.67 -9.89 18.28
C GLU A 454 -12.78 -10.75 18.90
N GLN A 455 -14.00 -10.22 19.02
CA GLN A 455 -15.14 -10.93 19.62
C GLN A 455 -15.83 -11.88 18.63
N SER A 456 -15.76 -11.58 17.33
CA SER A 456 -16.41 -12.36 16.27
C SER A 456 -15.44 -13.23 15.49
N ILE A 457 -14.18 -13.35 15.93
CA ILE A 457 -13.15 -14.02 15.13
C ILE A 457 -13.41 -15.52 14.90
N GLU A 458 -14.12 -16.17 15.83
CA GLU A 458 -14.51 -17.57 15.68
C GLU A 458 -15.53 -17.79 14.55
N GLU A 459 -16.21 -16.74 14.08
CA GLU A 459 -17.09 -16.83 12.90
C GLU A 459 -16.29 -17.21 11.65
N TYR A 460 -14.99 -16.88 11.59
CA TYR A 460 -14.11 -17.28 10.49
C TYR A 460 -14.02 -18.80 10.34
N GLU A 461 -14.09 -19.56 11.44
CA GLU A 461 -14.07 -21.02 11.37
C GLU A 461 -15.19 -21.56 10.49
N SER A 462 -16.39 -21.00 10.64
CA SER A 462 -17.54 -21.40 9.84
C SER A 462 -17.39 -21.01 8.36
N ILE A 463 -16.78 -19.86 8.08
CA ILE A 463 -16.47 -19.41 6.72
C ILE A 463 -15.49 -20.38 6.06
N LEU A 464 -14.39 -20.71 6.75
CA LEU A 464 -13.37 -21.62 6.27
C LEU A 464 -13.92 -23.04 6.03
N GLU A 465 -14.60 -23.62 7.02
CA GLU A 465 -15.19 -24.96 6.90
C GLU A 465 -16.20 -25.04 5.75
N SER A 466 -17.02 -23.99 5.58
CA SER A 466 -17.94 -23.90 4.44
C SER A 466 -17.20 -23.85 3.10
N ALA A 467 -16.13 -23.06 3.01
CA ALA A 467 -15.36 -22.91 1.79
C ALA A 467 -14.65 -24.20 1.37
N ILE A 468 -13.94 -24.87 2.28
CA ILE A 468 -13.25 -26.14 1.98
C ILE A 468 -14.24 -27.26 1.68
N ALA A 469 -15.39 -27.29 2.37
CA ALA A 469 -16.42 -28.29 2.10
C ALA A 469 -17.05 -28.09 0.72
N ARG A 470 -17.30 -26.83 0.33
CA ARG A 470 -17.87 -26.50 -0.99
C ARG A 470 -16.96 -26.94 -2.11
N ILE A 471 -15.68 -26.56 -2.07
CA ILE A 471 -14.68 -26.92 -3.07
C ILE A 471 -14.56 -28.45 -3.20
N ALA A 472 -14.50 -29.16 -2.08
CA ALA A 472 -14.38 -30.62 -2.08
C ALA A 472 -15.65 -31.30 -2.60
N ASN A 473 -16.85 -30.81 -2.25
CA ASN A 473 -18.13 -31.38 -2.72
C ASN A 473 -18.34 -31.19 -4.23
N GLU A 474 -17.83 -30.10 -4.79
CA GLU A 474 -17.85 -29.85 -6.23
C GLU A 474 -16.76 -30.61 -6.99
N ASN A 475 -15.92 -31.38 -6.28
CA ASN A 475 -14.81 -32.16 -6.82
C ASN A 475 -13.87 -31.34 -7.70
N ILE A 476 -13.62 -30.08 -7.32
CA ILE A 476 -12.63 -29.24 -8.03
C ILE A 476 -11.26 -29.92 -7.87
N PRO A 477 -10.56 -30.27 -8.96
CA PRO A 477 -9.24 -30.87 -8.88
C PRO A 477 -8.28 -29.98 -8.10
N MET A 478 -7.43 -30.57 -7.27
CA MET A 478 -6.45 -29.80 -6.50
C MET A 478 -5.14 -30.55 -6.31
N ILE A 479 -4.04 -29.82 -6.44
CA ILE A 479 -2.73 -30.24 -5.94
C ILE A 479 -2.30 -29.32 -4.80
N LEU A 480 -1.86 -29.92 -3.70
CA LEU A 480 -1.36 -29.22 -2.52
C LEU A 480 0.11 -29.56 -2.32
N VAL A 481 0.98 -28.55 -2.36
CA VAL A 481 2.39 -28.66 -2.01
C VAL A 481 2.60 -27.94 -0.67
N ALA A 482 3.28 -28.56 0.29
CA ALA A 482 3.60 -27.90 1.55
C ALA A 482 4.88 -28.47 2.18
N GLY A 483 5.54 -27.69 3.02
CA GLY A 483 6.56 -28.19 3.94
C GLY A 483 5.92 -28.80 5.18
N ASP A 484 6.44 -29.94 5.66
CA ASP A 484 5.93 -30.57 6.88
C ASP A 484 6.43 -29.89 8.17
N SER A 485 7.36 -28.95 8.04
CA SER A 485 8.04 -28.26 9.14
C SER A 485 7.83 -26.74 9.07
N ASP A 486 6.75 -26.28 8.43
CA ASP A 486 6.39 -24.86 8.30
C ASP A 486 6.00 -24.27 9.67
N ASP A 487 6.79 -23.31 10.15
CA ASP A 487 6.61 -22.59 11.41
C ASP A 487 5.94 -21.21 11.24
N ILE A 488 5.71 -20.78 9.99
CA ILE A 488 5.00 -19.54 9.68
C ILE A 488 3.53 -19.86 9.43
N VAL A 489 3.27 -20.86 8.59
CA VAL A 489 1.94 -21.34 8.19
C VAL A 489 1.88 -22.86 8.45
N PRO A 490 1.65 -23.28 9.70
CA PRO A 490 1.69 -24.69 10.08
C PRO A 490 0.78 -25.54 9.21
N TYR A 491 1.33 -26.66 8.73
CA TYR A 491 0.64 -27.55 7.82
C TYR A 491 -0.62 -28.16 8.45
N ASP A 492 -0.57 -28.54 9.73
CA ASP A 492 -1.69 -29.09 10.48
C ASP A 492 -2.86 -28.10 10.64
N GLU A 493 -2.57 -26.80 10.74
CA GLU A 493 -3.56 -25.72 10.85
C GLU A 493 -4.12 -25.27 9.49
N ASN A 494 -3.45 -25.60 8.37
CA ASN A 494 -3.82 -25.15 7.04
C ASN A 494 -3.95 -26.31 6.04
N GLY A 495 -2.83 -26.83 5.52
CA GLY A 495 -2.83 -27.85 4.48
C GLY A 495 -3.57 -29.13 4.88
N GLN A 496 -3.40 -29.61 6.12
CA GLN A 496 -4.04 -30.82 6.62
C GLN A 496 -5.58 -30.69 6.63
N ARG A 497 -6.11 -29.50 6.87
CA ARG A 497 -7.57 -29.25 6.84
C ARG A 497 -8.14 -29.42 5.44
N ILE A 498 -7.41 -29.01 4.41
CA ILE A 498 -7.77 -29.29 3.00
C ILE A 498 -7.74 -30.80 2.77
N VAL A 499 -6.68 -31.49 3.20
CA VAL A 499 -6.55 -32.95 3.04
C VAL A 499 -7.71 -33.68 3.70
N ASP A 500 -8.09 -33.30 4.91
CA ASP A 500 -9.18 -33.92 5.64
C ASP A 500 -10.55 -33.65 4.97
N SER A 501 -10.75 -32.46 4.38
CA SER A 501 -11.93 -32.16 3.58
C SER A 501 -11.98 -32.95 2.27
N TYR A 502 -10.85 -33.23 1.62
CA TYR A 502 -10.83 -34.07 0.42
C TYR A 502 -10.87 -35.57 0.73
N ARG A 503 -10.51 -35.98 1.95
CA ARG A 503 -10.50 -37.39 2.39
C ARG A 503 -11.90 -38.00 2.24
N ASN A 504 -11.95 -39.24 1.74
CA ASN A 504 -13.17 -40.02 1.50
C ASN A 504 -14.11 -39.50 0.40
N ARG A 505 -13.70 -38.48 -0.37
CA ARG A 505 -14.40 -38.05 -1.59
C ARG A 505 -13.72 -38.65 -2.82
N ASN A 506 -14.48 -38.94 -3.87
CA ASN A 506 -13.93 -39.39 -5.15
C ASN A 506 -13.43 -38.18 -5.99
N ALA A 507 -12.65 -37.31 -5.35
CA ALA A 507 -12.14 -36.07 -5.92
C ALA A 507 -10.71 -36.28 -6.46
N THR A 508 -10.36 -35.55 -7.52
CA THR A 508 -8.99 -35.56 -8.07
C THR A 508 -8.11 -34.69 -7.17
N PHE A 509 -7.28 -35.33 -6.34
CA PHE A 509 -6.51 -34.64 -5.30
C PHE A 509 -5.13 -35.26 -5.12
N GLU A 510 -4.10 -34.41 -5.10
CA GLU A 510 -2.70 -34.81 -4.86
C GLU A 510 -2.08 -33.94 -3.76
N VAL A 511 -1.26 -34.55 -2.92
CA VAL A 511 -0.54 -33.87 -1.84
C VAL A 511 0.94 -34.21 -1.93
N ILE A 512 1.77 -33.19 -1.97
CA ILE A 512 3.24 -33.30 -1.94
C ILE A 512 3.73 -32.62 -0.67
N LEU A 513 4.07 -33.43 0.33
CA LEU A 513 4.71 -32.96 1.56
C LEU A 513 6.23 -33.05 1.43
N LYS A 514 6.90 -31.90 1.58
CA LYS A 514 8.35 -31.76 1.52
C LYS A 514 8.94 -31.99 2.93
N PRO A 515 9.67 -33.11 3.16
CA PRO A 515 10.15 -33.44 4.50
C PRO A 515 11.22 -32.48 5.00
N GLY A 516 11.07 -31.98 6.23
CA GLY A 516 11.99 -31.06 6.89
C GLY A 516 11.99 -29.64 6.32
N ILE A 517 11.06 -29.30 5.42
CA ILE A 517 10.98 -27.98 4.79
C ILE A 517 10.00 -27.09 5.54
N GLY A 518 10.41 -25.85 5.80
CA GLY A 518 9.57 -24.81 6.40
C GLY A 518 8.68 -24.10 5.37
N HIS A 519 8.35 -22.83 5.61
CA HIS A 519 7.52 -22.04 4.68
C HIS A 519 8.15 -21.87 3.29
N HIS A 520 9.47 -21.73 3.27
CA HIS A 520 10.25 -21.60 2.04
C HIS A 520 11.23 -22.77 1.90
N PRO A 521 11.59 -23.14 0.65
CA PRO A 521 11.13 -22.56 -0.61
C PRO A 521 9.70 -23.02 -0.98
N HIS A 522 8.94 -22.16 -1.68
CA HIS A 522 7.70 -22.57 -2.35
C HIS A 522 7.99 -23.38 -3.62
N GLY A 523 6.98 -24.09 -4.11
CA GLY A 523 7.05 -24.86 -5.34
C GLY A 523 7.88 -26.14 -5.22
N LEU A 524 8.16 -26.71 -6.39
CA LEU A 524 9.13 -27.78 -6.61
C LEU A 524 10.15 -27.31 -7.65
N ASN A 525 11.39 -27.74 -7.46
CA ASN A 525 12.44 -27.56 -8.46
C ASN A 525 13.09 -28.92 -8.72
N PRO A 526 12.81 -29.57 -9.86
CA PRO A 526 12.04 -29.05 -11.00
C PRO A 526 10.50 -29.14 -10.81
N PRO A 527 9.68 -28.38 -11.56
CA PRO A 527 8.23 -28.24 -11.32
C PRO A 527 7.37 -29.34 -11.99
N ASP A 528 7.98 -30.39 -12.55
CA ASP A 528 7.33 -31.36 -13.44
C ASP A 528 6.06 -32.00 -12.86
N GLU A 529 6.06 -32.36 -11.58
CA GLU A 529 4.92 -33.03 -10.94
C GLU A 529 3.70 -32.10 -10.87
N ILE A 530 3.92 -30.84 -10.50
CA ILE A 530 2.88 -29.80 -10.46
C ILE A 530 2.33 -29.56 -11.86
N VAL A 531 3.24 -29.33 -12.82
CA VAL A 531 2.86 -29.01 -14.20
C VAL A 531 2.10 -30.17 -14.84
N ARG A 532 2.55 -31.41 -14.64
CA ARG A 532 1.87 -32.61 -15.15
C ARG A 532 0.46 -32.70 -14.59
N PHE A 533 0.30 -32.58 -13.28
CA PHE A 533 -1.02 -32.64 -12.65
C PHE A 533 -1.96 -31.55 -13.20
N ILE A 534 -1.47 -30.31 -13.36
CA ILE A 534 -2.25 -29.23 -13.96
C ILE A 534 -2.67 -29.60 -15.39
N THR A 535 -1.74 -30.04 -16.23
CA THR A 535 -2.05 -30.35 -17.63
C THR A 535 -3.00 -31.53 -17.81
N ASP A 536 -2.98 -32.50 -16.89
CA ASP A 536 -3.80 -33.71 -16.96
C ASP A 536 -5.23 -33.48 -16.46
N HIS A 537 -5.44 -32.51 -15.56
CA HIS A 537 -6.69 -32.37 -14.81
C HIS A 537 -7.42 -31.04 -14.98
N ALA A 538 -6.76 -29.97 -15.43
CA ALA A 538 -7.42 -28.70 -15.71
C ALA A 538 -8.25 -28.77 -17.01
N ARG A 539 -9.57 -28.70 -16.90
CA ARG A 539 -10.54 -28.84 -18.00
C ARG A 539 -11.42 -27.62 -18.21
#